data_AF-A0A927KMC2-F1
#
_entry.id   AF-A0A927KMC2-F1
#
_cell.length_a   1.000
_cell.length_b   1.000
_cell.length_c   1.000
_cell.angle_alpha   90.00
_cell.angle_beta   90.00
_cell.angle_gamma   90.00
#
_symmetry.space_group_name_H-M   'P 1'
#
loop_
_entity.id
_entity.type
_entity.pdbx_description
1 polymer ?
#
loop_
_entity_poly.entity_id
_entity_poly.type
_entity_poly.pdbx_seq_one_letter_code
_entity_poly.pdbx_strand_id
1 'polypeptide(L)'
;MSITDRATLIRKLGTACHVEVQALNLLRGLAADRLLSSEIRDRAELHATETQAQLRCLSSCLTTFGGPATPWADVASRMIAPAVSPAAWQALEQREIRMYQQLIACDTLADDQRFLNDCLSALDVQRSVLRWLDGICVRPARIAAPRTVVASADTAGANALA
;
A
#
# COMPACT_ATOMS: atom_id res chain seq x y z
N MET A 1 -29.35 1.43 16.33
CA MET A 1 -28.78 2.36 15.33
C MET A 1 -29.89 3.16 14.64
N SER A 2 -29.79 4.49 14.53
CA SER A 2 -30.76 5.28 13.76
C SER A 2 -30.59 5.08 12.25
N ILE A 3 -31.60 5.41 11.45
CA ILE A 3 -31.51 5.34 9.97
C ILE A 3 -30.37 6.22 9.45
N THR A 4 -30.18 7.40 10.05
CA THR A 4 -29.13 8.36 9.70
C THR A 4 -27.73 7.83 10.00
N ASP A 5 -27.56 7.13 11.12
CA ASP A 5 -26.30 6.51 11.51
C ASP A 5 -25.92 5.37 10.57
N ARG A 6 -26.91 4.52 10.23
CA ARG A 6 -26.74 3.41 9.29
C ARG A 6 -26.34 3.90 7.91
N ALA A 7 -27.02 4.92 7.39
CA ALA A 7 -26.69 5.50 6.09
C ALA A 7 -25.28 6.11 6.08
N THR A 8 -24.85 6.69 7.20
CA THR A 8 -23.50 7.25 7.36
C THR A 8 -22.44 6.15 7.37
N LEU A 9 -22.67 5.05 8.09
CA LEU A 9 -21.77 3.90 8.11
C LEU A 9 -21.65 3.26 6.71
N ILE A 10 -22.76 3.03 6.01
CA ILE A 10 -22.77 2.49 4.63
C ILE A 10 -21.92 3.36 3.69
N ARG A 11 -22.08 4.69 3.72
CA ARG A 11 -21.29 5.60 2.88
C ARG A 11 -19.80 5.54 3.20
N LYS A 12 -19.45 5.47 4.49
CA LYS A 12 -18.05 5.36 4.94
C LYS A 12 -17.44 4.03 4.51
N LEU A 13 -18.16 2.92 4.65
CA LEU A 13 -17.72 1.60 4.19
C LEU A 13 -17.53 1.55 2.67
N GLY A 14 -18.46 2.13 1.90
CA GLY A 14 -18.30 2.24 0.44
C GLY A 14 -17.07 3.05 0.04
N THR A 15 -16.83 4.16 0.75
CA THR A 15 -15.59 4.96 0.56
C THR A 15 -14.36 4.14 0.92
N ALA A 16 -14.41 3.34 1.99
CA ALA A 16 -13.30 2.52 2.42
C ALA A 16 -12.95 1.44 1.39
N CYS A 17 -13.95 0.73 0.85
CA CYS A 17 -13.73 -0.21 -0.25
C CYS A 17 -13.06 0.45 -1.46
N HIS A 18 -13.45 1.68 -1.81
CA HIS A 18 -12.80 2.41 -2.89
C HIS A 18 -11.33 2.74 -2.60
N VAL A 19 -11.00 3.12 -1.36
CA VAL A 19 -9.61 3.43 -0.96
C VAL A 19 -8.75 2.17 -1.06
N GLU A 20 -9.23 1.04 -0.53
CA GLU A 20 -8.52 -0.25 -0.59
C GLU A 20 -8.30 -0.73 -2.04
N VAL A 21 -9.26 -0.49 -2.94
CA VAL A 21 -9.06 -0.75 -4.38
C VAL A 21 -7.93 0.12 -4.95
N GLN A 22 -7.86 1.40 -4.57
CA GLN A 22 -6.77 2.29 -4.97
C GLN A 22 -5.42 1.80 -4.43
N ALA A 23 -5.38 1.33 -3.19
CA ALA A 23 -4.20 0.73 -2.57
C ALA A 23 -3.74 -0.51 -3.30
N LEU A 24 -4.63 -1.46 -3.58
CA LEU A 24 -4.28 -2.66 -4.35
C LEU A 24 -3.61 -2.34 -5.69
N ASN A 25 -4.11 -1.33 -6.39
CA ASN A 25 -3.54 -0.93 -7.68
C ASN A 25 -2.15 -0.33 -7.53
N LEU A 26 -1.99 0.56 -6.54
CA LEU A 26 -0.69 1.16 -6.24
C LEU A 26 0.32 0.07 -5.85
N LEU A 27 -0.05 -0.84 -4.97
CA LEU A 27 0.85 -1.88 -4.45
C LEU A 27 1.27 -2.87 -5.53
N ARG A 28 0.35 -3.25 -6.43
CA ARG A 28 0.68 -4.07 -7.60
C ARG A 28 1.63 -3.34 -8.56
N GLY A 29 1.46 -2.02 -8.73
CA GLY A 29 2.38 -1.20 -9.49
C GLY A 29 3.79 -1.20 -8.91
N LEU A 30 3.91 -0.97 -7.60
CA LEU A 30 5.19 -1.02 -6.91
C LEU A 30 5.84 -2.40 -6.96
N ALA A 31 5.07 -3.46 -6.71
CA ALA A 31 5.57 -4.84 -6.76
C ALA A 31 6.06 -5.25 -8.17
N ALA A 32 5.45 -4.70 -9.23
CA ALA A 32 5.86 -4.97 -10.60
C ALA A 32 7.05 -4.10 -11.08
N ASP A 33 7.39 -3.02 -10.37
CA ASP A 33 8.42 -2.08 -10.82
C ASP A 33 9.84 -2.62 -10.57
N ARG A 34 10.49 -3.03 -11.66
CA ARG A 34 11.85 -3.58 -11.66
C ARG A 34 12.93 -2.55 -11.29
N LEU A 35 12.62 -1.26 -11.33
CA LEU A 35 13.55 -0.18 -10.95
C LEU A 35 13.64 -0.01 -9.42
N LEU A 36 12.66 -0.50 -8.67
CA LEU A 36 12.66 -0.47 -7.21
C LEU A 36 13.58 -1.57 -6.63
N SER A 37 13.95 -1.44 -5.36
CA SER A 37 14.66 -2.50 -4.64
C SER A 37 13.74 -3.72 -4.42
N SER A 38 14.33 -4.91 -4.28
CA SER A 38 13.56 -6.11 -3.92
C SER A 38 12.83 -5.93 -2.59
N GLU A 39 13.48 -5.31 -1.60
CA GLU A 39 12.87 -4.98 -0.31
C GLU A 39 11.56 -4.19 -0.45
N ILE A 40 11.50 -3.22 -1.37
CA ILE A 40 10.28 -2.44 -1.61
C ILE A 40 9.22 -3.29 -2.31
N ARG A 41 9.61 -4.05 -3.33
CA ARG A 41 8.68 -4.91 -4.08
C ARG A 41 8.06 -5.98 -3.19
N ASP A 42 8.88 -6.69 -2.43
CA ASP A 42 8.45 -7.79 -1.56
C ASP A 42 7.49 -7.29 -0.47
N ARG A 43 7.78 -6.12 0.11
CA ARG A 43 6.87 -5.50 1.09
C ARG A 43 5.56 -5.06 0.44
N ALA A 44 5.60 -4.51 -0.78
CA ALA A 44 4.40 -4.12 -1.51
C ALA A 44 3.53 -5.32 -1.88
N GLU A 45 4.12 -6.45 -2.25
CA GLU A 45 3.40 -7.71 -2.52
C GLU A 45 2.74 -8.27 -1.24
N LEU A 46 3.50 -8.31 -0.14
CA LEU A 46 2.93 -8.66 1.16
C LEU A 46 1.77 -7.72 1.52
N HIS A 47 1.96 -6.41 1.32
CA HIS A 47 0.93 -5.44 1.67
C HIS A 47 -0.30 -5.55 0.79
N ALA A 48 -0.15 -5.88 -0.49
CA ALA A 48 -1.27 -6.15 -1.38
C ALA A 48 -2.10 -7.33 -0.87
N THR A 49 -1.46 -8.36 -0.30
CA THR A 49 -2.17 -9.49 0.31
C THR A 49 -2.96 -9.07 1.55
N GLU A 50 -2.38 -8.24 2.41
CA GLU A 50 -3.03 -7.66 3.60
C GLU A 50 -4.24 -6.81 3.19
N THR A 51 -4.05 -5.89 2.24
CA THR A 51 -5.07 -4.99 1.66
C THR A 51 -6.21 -5.79 1.00
N GLN A 52 -5.90 -6.88 0.31
CA GLN A 52 -6.92 -7.75 -0.30
C GLN A 52 -7.81 -8.42 0.77
N ALA A 53 -7.24 -8.78 1.93
CA ALA A 53 -8.01 -9.32 3.04
C ALA A 53 -8.90 -8.25 3.69
N GLN A 54 -8.36 -7.06 3.91
CA GLN A 54 -9.08 -5.89 4.42
C GLN A 54 -10.28 -5.52 3.54
N LEU A 55 -10.07 -5.46 2.22
CA LEU A 55 -11.14 -5.19 1.25
C LEU A 55 -12.27 -6.21 1.33
N ARG A 56 -11.96 -7.51 1.51
CA ARG A 56 -12.99 -8.54 1.67
C ARG A 56 -13.80 -8.33 2.94
N CYS A 57 -13.15 -8.00 4.06
CA CYS A 57 -13.83 -7.70 5.32
C CYS A 57 -14.76 -6.49 5.17
N LEU A 58 -14.24 -5.38 4.64
CA LEU A 58 -15.04 -4.16 4.42
C LEU A 58 -16.22 -4.38 3.48
N SER A 59 -16.02 -5.14 2.39
CA SER A 59 -17.09 -5.48 1.44
C SER A 59 -18.18 -6.34 2.07
N SER A 60 -17.79 -7.30 2.91
CA SER A 60 -18.72 -8.12 3.69
C SER A 60 -19.51 -7.25 4.66
N CYS A 61 -18.84 -6.37 5.42
CA CYS A 61 -19.48 -5.45 6.35
C CYS A 61 -20.46 -4.51 5.63
N LEU A 62 -20.06 -3.94 4.49
CA LEU A 62 -20.93 -3.09 3.67
C LEU A 62 -22.24 -3.80 3.33
N THR A 63 -22.16 -5.07 2.93
CA THR A 63 -23.34 -5.88 2.60
C THR A 63 -24.17 -6.20 3.85
N THR A 64 -23.54 -6.57 4.97
CA THR A 64 -24.21 -6.81 6.26
C THR A 64 -25.01 -5.59 6.72
N PHE A 65 -24.44 -4.40 6.56
CA PHE A 65 -25.12 -3.16 6.92
C PHE A 65 -26.11 -2.67 5.86
N GLY A 66 -26.35 -3.43 4.78
CA GLY A 66 -27.36 -3.15 3.74
C GLY A 66 -26.91 -2.20 2.64
N GLY A 67 -25.60 -2.02 2.46
CA GLY A 67 -25.01 -1.40 1.28
C GLY A 67 -25.04 -2.32 0.06
N PRO A 68 -24.66 -1.80 -1.12
CA PRO A 68 -24.65 -2.58 -2.35
C PRO A 68 -23.60 -3.70 -2.32
N ALA A 69 -23.99 -4.88 -2.80
CA ALA A 69 -23.09 -5.99 -3.05
C ALA A 69 -22.27 -5.72 -4.33
N THR A 70 -21.22 -4.93 -4.20
CA THR A 70 -20.27 -4.66 -5.29
C THR A 70 -19.10 -5.65 -5.20
N PRO A 71 -18.70 -6.31 -6.32
CA PRO A 71 -17.57 -7.23 -6.32
C PRO A 71 -16.24 -6.47 -6.35
N TRP A 72 -15.92 -5.77 -5.26
CA TRP A 72 -14.78 -4.86 -5.18
C TRP A 72 -13.43 -5.54 -5.48
N ALA A 73 -13.28 -6.82 -5.12
CA ALA A 73 -12.08 -7.58 -5.43
C ALA A 73 -11.84 -7.72 -6.95
N ASP A 74 -12.92 -7.89 -7.73
CA ASP A 74 -12.87 -7.96 -9.19
C ASP A 74 -12.63 -6.58 -9.82
N VAL A 75 -13.07 -5.51 -9.16
CA VAL A 75 -12.79 -4.14 -9.61
C VAL A 75 -11.29 -3.87 -9.51
N ALA A 76 -10.65 -4.23 -8.39
CA ALA A 76 -9.22 -4.06 -8.21
C ALA A 76 -8.40 -4.86 -9.24
N SER A 77 -8.80 -6.09 -9.59
CA SER A 77 -8.03 -6.91 -10.54
C SER A 77 -8.00 -6.38 -11.97
N ARG A 78 -8.94 -5.51 -12.35
CA ARG A 78 -9.08 -4.97 -13.71
C ARG A 78 -8.36 -3.64 -13.94
N MET A 79 -7.89 -2.99 -12.88
CA MET A 79 -7.28 -1.67 -12.99
C MET A 79 -5.78 -1.79 -13.33
N ILE A 80 -5.34 -1.01 -14.33
CA ILE A 80 -3.94 -0.91 -14.70
C ILE A 80 -3.22 -0.06 -13.65
N ALA A 81 -2.12 -0.58 -13.10
CA ALA A 81 -1.32 0.15 -12.13
C ALA A 81 -0.55 1.28 -12.83
N PRO A 82 -0.70 2.55 -12.43
CA PRO A 82 0.14 3.64 -12.93
C PRO A 82 1.57 3.49 -12.39
N ALA A 83 2.53 4.20 -13.00
CA ALA A 83 3.83 4.40 -12.38
C ALA A 83 3.65 5.12 -11.04
N VAL A 84 4.16 4.54 -9.96
CA VAL A 84 3.90 4.96 -8.58
C VAL A 84 5.19 5.01 -7.78
N SER A 85 5.24 5.90 -6.79
CA SER A 85 6.42 6.11 -5.96
C SER A 85 6.16 5.71 -4.50
N PRO A 86 7.21 5.40 -3.72
CA PRO A 86 7.08 5.22 -2.27
C PRO A 86 6.42 6.41 -1.55
N ALA A 87 6.59 7.64 -2.06
CA ALA A 87 5.91 8.82 -1.51
C ALA A 87 4.39 8.78 -1.73
N ALA A 88 3.93 8.29 -2.88
CA ALA A 88 2.51 8.08 -3.13
C ALA A 88 1.94 6.99 -2.21
N TRP A 89 2.72 5.94 -1.94
CA TRP A 89 2.36 4.91 -0.97
C TRP A 89 2.18 5.51 0.43
N GLN A 90 3.15 6.29 0.90
CA GLN A 90 3.09 6.94 2.22
C GLN A 90 1.87 7.85 2.37
N ALA A 91 1.53 8.64 1.34
CA ALA A 91 0.33 9.49 1.35
C ALA A 91 -0.96 8.67 1.43
N LEU A 92 -0.98 7.49 0.80
CA LEU A 92 -2.12 6.58 0.85
C LEU A 92 -2.28 5.94 2.22
N GLU A 93 -1.19 5.47 2.85
CA GLU A 93 -1.22 4.93 4.21
C GLU A 93 -1.79 5.93 5.22
N GLN A 94 -1.39 7.19 5.12
CA GLN A 94 -1.94 8.25 5.97
C GLN A 94 -3.45 8.45 5.75
N ARG A 95 -3.93 8.29 4.53
CA ARG A 95 -5.36 8.36 4.20
C ARG A 95 -6.11 7.17 4.78
N GLU A 96 -5.57 5.97 4.68
CA GLU A 96 -6.17 4.75 5.23
C GLU A 96 -6.20 4.75 6.75
N ILE A 97 -5.14 5.23 7.41
CA ILE A 97 -5.13 5.43 8.87
C ILE A 97 -6.31 6.32 9.30
N ARG A 98 -6.50 7.48 8.64
CA ARG A 98 -7.62 8.39 8.93
C ARG A 98 -8.97 7.71 8.67
N MET A 99 -9.08 6.94 7.60
CA MET A 99 -10.29 6.21 7.25
C MET A 99 -10.64 5.16 8.32
N TYR A 100 -9.70 4.31 8.73
CA TYR A 100 -9.93 3.30 9.76
C TYR A 100 -10.25 3.93 11.11
N GLN A 101 -9.59 5.02 11.50
CA GLN A 101 -9.96 5.78 12.70
C GLN A 101 -11.40 6.29 12.65
N GLN A 102 -11.86 6.76 11.49
CA GLN A 102 -13.25 7.19 11.31
C GLN A 102 -14.24 6.02 11.37
N LEU A 103 -13.88 4.84 10.87
CA LEU A 103 -14.71 3.64 10.94
C LEU A 103 -14.81 3.12 12.38
N ILE A 104 -13.70 3.10 13.13
CA ILE A 104 -13.66 2.75 14.55
C ILE A 104 -14.52 3.73 15.37
N ALA A 105 -14.48 5.02 15.05
CA ALA A 105 -15.35 6.00 15.72
C ALA A 105 -16.85 5.78 15.41
N CYS A 106 -17.18 5.03 14.35
CA CYS A 106 -18.54 4.59 14.06
C CYS A 106 -18.93 3.27 14.76
N ASP A 107 -18.04 2.64 15.52
CA ASP A 107 -18.31 1.38 16.23
C ASP A 107 -19.47 1.48 17.22
N THR A 108 -19.64 2.65 17.86
CA THR A 108 -20.80 2.94 18.72
C THR A 108 -22.15 2.82 17.99
N LEU A 109 -22.13 2.75 16.65
CA LEU A 109 -23.31 2.62 15.79
C LEU A 109 -23.53 1.18 15.32
N ALA A 110 -22.48 0.37 15.25
CA ALA A 110 -22.50 -0.97 14.66
C ALA A 110 -22.78 -2.09 15.68
N ASP A 111 -22.32 -1.94 16.93
CA ASP A 111 -22.35 -2.99 17.98
C ASP A 111 -21.84 -4.36 17.45
N ASP A 112 -20.90 -4.30 16.50
CA ASP A 112 -20.33 -5.46 15.83
C ASP A 112 -18.86 -5.56 16.21
N GLN A 113 -18.61 -6.34 17.27
CA GLN A 113 -17.26 -6.55 17.81
C GLN A 113 -16.28 -7.10 16.76
N ARG A 114 -16.77 -7.86 15.77
CA ARG A 114 -15.93 -8.38 14.70
C ARG A 114 -15.49 -7.26 13.77
N PHE A 115 -16.41 -6.38 13.39
CA PHE A 115 -16.10 -5.20 12.57
C PHE A 115 -15.07 -4.29 13.26
N LEU A 116 -15.21 -4.04 14.56
CA LEU A 116 -14.24 -3.25 15.32
C LEU A 116 -12.84 -3.89 15.28
N ASN A 117 -12.76 -5.19 15.57
CA ASN A 117 -11.49 -5.92 15.61
C ASN A 117 -10.82 -5.93 14.23
N ASP A 118 -11.59 -6.09 13.15
CA ASP A 118 -11.08 -6.04 11.77
C ASP A 118 -10.52 -4.64 11.46
N CYS A 119 -11.20 -3.56 11.87
CA CYS A 119 -10.71 -2.18 11.68
C CYS A 119 -9.46 -1.87 12.51
N LEU A 120 -9.39 -2.33 13.75
CA LEU A 120 -8.21 -2.15 14.61
C LEU A 120 -7.00 -2.89 14.04
N SER A 121 -7.20 -4.14 13.61
CA SER A 121 -6.16 -4.94 12.96
C SER A 121 -5.63 -4.24 11.69
N ALA A 122 -6.52 -3.76 10.83
CA ALA A 122 -6.12 -3.05 9.62
C ALA A 122 -5.38 -1.72 9.93
N LEU A 123 -5.82 -0.98 10.94
CA LEU A 123 -5.15 0.23 11.39
C LEU A 123 -3.72 -0.03 11.87
N ASP A 124 -3.49 -1.14 12.57
CA ASP A 124 -2.16 -1.54 13.02
C ASP A 124 -1.24 -1.94 11.87
N VAL A 125 -1.78 -2.60 10.84
CA VAL A 125 -1.05 -2.87 9.59
C VAL A 125 -0.61 -1.55 8.94
N GLN A 126 -1.52 -0.58 8.75
CA GLN A 126 -1.19 0.66 8.03
C GLN A 126 -0.15 1.48 8.79
N ARG A 127 -0.25 1.50 10.11
CA ARG A 127 0.77 2.13 10.98
C ARG A 127 2.12 1.42 10.88
N SER A 128 2.13 0.09 10.77
CA SER A 128 3.34 -0.70 10.61
C SER A 128 4.02 -0.40 9.26
N VAL A 129 3.25 -0.38 8.17
CA VAL A 129 3.72 0.00 6.83
C VAL A 129 4.29 1.40 6.83
N LEU A 130 3.55 2.37 7.37
CA LEU A 130 3.97 3.77 7.40
C LEU A 130 5.31 3.95 8.14
N ARG A 131 5.47 3.32 9.32
CA ARG A 131 6.74 3.35 10.06
C ARG A 131 7.89 2.72 9.28
N TRP A 132 7.63 1.64 8.56
CA TRP A 132 8.63 0.99 7.71
C TRP A 132 9.02 1.88 6.52
N LEU A 133 8.05 2.54 5.87
CA LEU A 133 8.29 3.50 4.79
C LEU A 133 9.14 4.69 5.28
N ASP A 134 8.84 5.22 6.46
CA ASP A 134 9.63 6.30 7.07
C ASP A 134 11.10 5.87 7.27
N GLY A 135 11.34 4.62 7.66
CA GLY A 135 12.68 4.04 7.80
C GLY A 135 13.46 3.91 6.49
N ILE A 136 12.76 3.71 5.36
CA ILE A 136 13.37 3.59 4.02
C ILE A 136 13.66 4.96 3.43
N CYS A 137 12.75 5.93 3.59
CA CYS A 137 12.94 7.30 3.11
C CYS A 137 14.08 8.03 3.84
N VAL A 138 14.39 7.66 5.09
CA VAL A 138 15.48 8.24 5.89
C VAL A 138 16.83 7.56 5.64
N ARG A 139 16.88 6.35 5.06
CA ARG A 139 18.15 5.76 4.62
C ARG A 139 18.58 6.45 3.33
N PRO A 140 19.60 7.33 3.32
CA PRO A 140 20.18 7.73 2.05
C PRO A 140 20.62 6.45 1.36
N ALA A 141 20.25 6.29 0.09
CA ALA A 141 20.84 5.29 -0.76
C ALA A 141 22.35 5.35 -0.49
N ARG A 142 22.93 4.26 0.05
CA ARG A 142 24.38 4.14 0.09
C ARG A 142 24.79 4.22 -1.37
N ILE A 143 25.17 5.41 -1.82
CA ILE A 143 25.81 5.63 -3.10
C ILE A 143 26.99 4.67 -3.04
N ALA A 144 26.92 3.60 -3.83
CA ALA A 144 28.05 2.73 -4.01
C ALA A 144 29.20 3.66 -4.40
N ALA A 145 30.21 3.75 -3.54
CA ALA A 145 31.37 4.58 -3.81
C ALA A 145 31.80 4.31 -5.26
N PRO A 146 32.04 5.33 -6.08
CA PRO A 146 32.46 5.12 -7.45
C PRO A 146 33.65 4.18 -7.39
N ARG A 147 33.52 2.99 -8.01
CA ARG A 147 34.65 2.10 -8.18
C ARG A 147 35.65 2.90 -8.99
N THR A 148 36.71 3.36 -8.34
CA THR A 148 37.85 3.95 -9.02
C THR A 148 38.40 2.84 -9.89
N VAL A 149 38.01 2.82 -11.17
CA VAL A 149 38.68 2.02 -12.18
C VAL A 149 40.04 2.69 -12.33
N VAL A 150 41.03 2.15 -11.62
CA VAL A 150 42.42 2.49 -11.90
C VAL A 150 42.68 1.97 -13.30
N ALA A 151 42.72 2.88 -14.27
CA ALA A 151 43.19 2.57 -15.60
C ALA A 151 44.68 2.20 -15.47
N SER A 152 45.00 0.92 -15.61
CA SER A 152 46.37 0.49 -15.93
C SER A 152 46.72 1.06 -17.30
N ALA A 153 47.39 2.20 -17.32
CA ALA A 153 48.11 2.69 -18.47
C ALA A 153 49.45 1.95 -18.55
N ASP A 154 49.44 0.74 -19.11
CA ASP A 154 50.64 0.20 -19.74
C ASP A 154 50.50 0.39 -21.25
N THR A 155 51.17 1.45 -21.71
CA THR A 155 51.36 1.85 -23.10
C THR A 155 51.95 0.71 -23.92
N ALA A 156 51.23 0.29 -24.94
CA ALA A 156 51.81 -0.34 -26.12
C ALA A 156 52.44 0.73 -27.03
N GLY A 157 53.62 0.46 -27.58
CA GLY A 157 54.28 1.27 -28.61
C GLY A 157 55.80 1.16 -28.53
N ALA A 158 56.38 0.07 -29.01
CA ALA A 158 56.99 -0.02 -30.35
C ALA A 158 58.42 0.56 -30.42
N ASN A 159 59.40 -0.32 -30.59
CA ASN A 159 60.40 -0.10 -31.64
C ASN A 159 60.97 -1.42 -32.16
N ALA A 160 60.79 -1.61 -33.46
CA ALA A 160 61.45 -2.60 -34.27
C ALA A 160 62.78 -2.04 -34.81
N LEU A 161 63.67 -2.94 -35.20
CA LEU A 161 64.85 -2.77 -36.07
C LEU A 161 66.11 -2.11 -35.48
N ALA A 162 67.09 -2.96 -35.15
CA ALA A 162 68.38 -3.04 -35.84
C ALA A 162 69.06 -4.39 -35.51
#